data_AF-A0A2P4URL6-F1
#
_entry.id   AF-A0A2P4URL6-F1
#
_cell.length_a   1.000
_cell.length_b   1.000
_cell.length_c   1.000
_cell.angle_alpha   90.00
_cell.angle_beta   90.00
_cell.angle_gamma   90.00
#
_symmetry.space_group_name_H-M   'P 1'
#
loop_
_entity.id
_entity.type
_entity.pdbx_description
1 polymer ?
#
loop_
_entity_poly.entity_id
_entity_poly.type
_entity_poly.pdbx_seq_one_letter_code
_entity_poly.pdbx_strand_id
1 'polypeptide(L)'
;MSARQQSVPAANPARWGVVPYITAWSSEVTPPYGLVIRNGRLAYVDESPYDRDQAGVLWARMRISPGVGRPQFKNVHYLRQRLAMRKLLCQVCGTPCGKDAVWMLSAQEYQNAEGPWPAPVLTAHPPLCPNCVERSARMCPHLKGGHVVLRASRFAPAAVSGMLYEATPAGLKQLERATIEYGDPWAPWMRASQVHMRLEEYTVLAPGPLA
;
A
#
# COMPACT_ATOMS: atom_id res chain seq x y z
N MET A 1 -29.41 24.76 10.60
CA MET A 1 -29.35 24.69 9.12
C MET A 1 -28.78 23.33 8.74
N SER A 2 -29.63 22.41 8.27
CA SER A 2 -29.24 21.03 7.98
C SER A 2 -28.60 20.96 6.59
N ALA A 3 -27.30 20.66 6.55
CA ALA A 3 -26.59 20.47 5.29
C ALA A 3 -27.10 19.18 4.62
N ARG A 4 -27.84 19.34 3.51
CA ARG A 4 -28.22 18.22 2.64
C ARG A 4 -26.96 17.46 2.23
N GLN A 5 -26.80 16.24 2.74
CA GLN A 5 -25.85 15.27 2.19
C GLN A 5 -26.28 14.97 0.76
N GLN A 6 -25.62 15.61 -0.20
CA GLN A 6 -25.75 15.23 -1.60
C GLN A 6 -25.17 13.82 -1.74
N SER A 7 -26.04 12.86 -2.06
CA SER A 7 -25.65 11.49 -2.37
C SER A 7 -24.73 11.51 -3.59
N VAL A 8 -23.45 11.18 -3.41
CA VAL A 8 -22.53 11.01 -4.54
C VAL A 8 -22.92 9.72 -5.26
N PRO A 9 -23.19 9.75 -6.58
CA PRO A 9 -23.64 8.57 -7.31
C PRO A 9 -22.56 7.49 -7.34
N ALA A 10 -23.01 6.23 -7.30
CA ALA A 10 -22.17 5.08 -7.58
C ALA A 10 -21.58 5.19 -8.99
N ALA A 11 -20.31 4.82 -9.12
CA ALA A 11 -19.54 4.86 -10.34
C ALA A 11 -20.00 3.73 -11.25
N ASN A 12 -20.26 4.07 -12.50
CA ASN A 12 -20.52 3.08 -13.53
C ASN A 12 -19.21 2.35 -13.89
N PRO A 13 -19.08 1.04 -13.61
CA PRO A 13 -17.87 0.27 -13.91
C PRO A 13 -17.53 0.25 -15.41
N ALA A 14 -18.53 0.39 -16.30
CA ALA A 14 -18.31 0.40 -17.74
C ALA A 14 -17.49 1.61 -18.24
N ARG A 15 -17.47 2.72 -17.50
CA ARG A 15 -16.81 3.97 -17.91
C ARG A 15 -15.28 3.94 -17.74
N TRP A 16 -14.79 3.18 -16.76
CA TRP A 16 -13.39 3.27 -16.32
C TRP A 16 -12.57 2.02 -16.68
N GLY A 17 -13.19 1.04 -17.31
CA GLY A 17 -12.58 -0.27 -17.52
C GLY A 17 -12.29 -0.97 -16.19
N VAL A 18 -11.17 -1.69 -16.13
CA VAL A 18 -10.74 -2.35 -14.90
C VAL A 18 -10.14 -1.33 -13.94
N VAL A 19 -10.77 -1.15 -12.79
CA VAL A 19 -10.21 -0.38 -11.67
C VAL A 19 -9.56 -1.36 -10.70
N PRO A 20 -8.23 -1.30 -10.47
CA PRO A 20 -7.57 -2.16 -9.50
C PRO A 20 -8.19 -2.02 -8.10
N TYR A 21 -8.30 -3.15 -7.39
CA TYR A 21 -8.85 -3.23 -6.05
C TYR A 21 -8.22 -2.21 -5.08
N ILE A 22 -6.90 -1.99 -5.17
CA ILE A 22 -6.20 -1.04 -4.29
C ILE A 22 -6.32 0.42 -4.72
N THR A 23 -6.89 0.73 -5.88
CA THR A 23 -7.02 2.12 -6.36
C THR A 23 -7.97 2.90 -5.45
N ALA A 24 -7.55 4.07 -5.00
CA ALA A 24 -8.40 4.98 -4.23
C ALA A 24 -9.45 5.65 -5.14
N TRP A 25 -10.60 5.97 -4.57
CA TRP A 25 -11.65 6.74 -5.22
C TRP A 25 -11.65 8.18 -4.71
N SER A 26 -12.11 9.14 -5.51
CA SER A 26 -12.11 10.55 -5.13
C SER A 26 -12.98 10.88 -3.91
N SER A 27 -13.89 9.98 -3.53
CA SER A 27 -14.68 10.08 -2.29
C SER A 27 -13.93 9.58 -1.05
N GLU A 28 -12.86 8.82 -1.24
CA GLU A 28 -12.06 8.16 -0.21
C GLU A 28 -10.96 9.10 0.29
N VAL A 29 -11.40 10.20 0.88
CA VAL A 29 -10.52 11.21 1.46
C VAL A 29 -10.17 10.84 2.91
N THR A 30 -9.02 11.34 3.36
CA THR A 30 -8.64 11.31 4.78
C THR A 30 -9.58 12.21 5.58
N PRO A 31 -10.32 11.69 6.58
CA PRO A 31 -11.11 12.53 7.48
C PRO A 31 -10.22 13.51 8.25
N PRO A 32 -10.73 14.65 8.74
CA PRO A 32 -9.99 15.48 9.69
C PRO A 32 -9.54 14.67 10.90
N TYR A 33 -8.31 14.92 11.37
CA TYR A 33 -7.73 14.24 12.53
C TYR A 33 -6.81 15.19 13.29
N GLY A 34 -6.66 14.95 14.60
CA GLY A 34 -5.62 15.56 15.42
C GLY A 34 -4.58 14.51 15.82
N LEU A 35 -3.31 14.90 15.85
CA LEU A 35 -2.21 14.05 16.33
C LEU A 35 -1.67 14.62 17.64
N VAL A 36 -1.34 13.74 18.57
CA VAL A 36 -0.77 14.06 19.88
C VAL A 36 0.33 13.06 20.24
N ILE A 37 1.14 13.41 21.23
CA ILE A 37 2.04 12.47 21.88
C ILE A 37 1.28 11.87 23.06
N ARG A 38 1.14 10.55 23.09
CA ARG A 38 0.49 9.83 24.19
C ARG A 38 1.30 8.59 24.53
N ASN A 39 1.66 8.42 25.80
CA ASN A 39 2.49 7.31 26.27
C ASN A 39 3.82 7.18 25.49
N GLY A 40 4.48 8.30 25.21
CA GLY A 40 5.79 8.33 24.53
C GLY A 40 5.76 7.98 23.03
N ARG A 41 4.59 8.01 22.38
CA ARG A 41 4.45 7.68 20.96
C ARG A 41 3.43 8.58 20.25
N LEU A 42 3.47 8.58 18.92
CA LEU A 42 2.48 9.25 18.09
C LEU A 42 1.10 8.59 18.26
N ALA A 43 0.06 9.39 18.44
CA ALA A 43 -1.32 8.93 18.61
C ALA A 43 -2.32 9.87 17.95
N TYR A 44 -3.48 9.36 17.57
CA TYR A 44 -4.64 10.20 17.27
C TYR A 44 -5.25 10.74 18.58
N VAL A 45 -5.79 11.96 18.54
CA VAL A 45 -6.55 12.53 19.68
C VAL A 45 -7.66 11.56 20.10
N ASP A 46 -8.40 11.06 19.11
CA ASP A 46 -9.48 10.08 19.20
C ASP A 46 -9.01 8.68 18.76
N GLU A 47 -7.79 8.28 19.13
CA GLU A 47 -7.24 6.95 18.81
C GLU A 47 -8.15 5.83 19.32
N SER A 48 -8.45 4.88 18.44
CA SER A 48 -9.11 3.62 18.71
C SER A 48 -8.14 2.45 18.53
N PRO A 49 -8.42 1.26 19.10
CA PRO A 49 -7.61 0.06 18.86
C PRO A 49 -7.46 -0.31 17.37
N TYR A 50 -8.40 0.09 16.51
CA TYR A 50 -8.37 -0.18 15.07
C TYR A 50 -7.39 0.70 14.28
N ASP A 51 -6.89 1.78 14.89
CA ASP A 51 -5.91 2.67 14.28
C ASP A 51 -4.50 2.10 14.31
N ARG A 52 -4.28 0.97 14.98
CA ARG A 52 -2.98 0.31 15.04
C ARG A 52 -2.97 -1.05 14.37
N ASP A 53 -1.79 -1.50 13.96
CA ASP A 53 -1.58 -2.91 13.64
C ASP A 53 -1.12 -3.72 14.85
N GLN A 54 -0.88 -5.01 14.61
CA GLN A 54 -0.42 -5.95 15.62
C GLN A 54 1.00 -5.62 16.12
N ALA A 55 1.78 -4.85 15.37
CA ALA A 55 3.09 -4.34 15.79
C ALA A 55 2.98 -2.99 16.52
N GLY A 56 1.77 -2.47 16.72
CA GLY A 56 1.51 -1.21 17.40
C GLY A 56 1.78 0.05 16.56
N VAL A 57 2.02 -0.07 15.25
CA VAL A 57 2.24 1.09 14.36
C VAL A 57 0.92 1.81 14.12
N LEU A 58 0.93 3.14 14.15
CA LEU A 58 -0.25 3.97 13.86
C LEU A 58 -0.52 4.04 12.36
N TRP A 59 -1.76 3.81 11.94
CA TRP A 59 -2.16 3.79 10.53
C TRP A 59 -2.93 5.04 10.12
N ALA A 60 -2.60 5.57 8.94
CA ALA A 60 -3.35 6.63 8.31
C ALA A 60 -4.79 6.19 8.02
N ARG A 61 -5.75 7.03 8.42
CA ARG A 61 -7.18 6.84 8.15
C ARG A 61 -7.53 7.27 6.72
N MET A 62 -8.49 6.56 6.11
CA MET A 62 -9.07 6.90 4.82
C MET A 62 -10.52 6.37 4.80
N ARG A 63 -11.46 7.16 4.26
CA ARG A 63 -12.84 6.69 4.08
C ARG A 63 -12.88 5.52 3.09
N ILE A 64 -13.80 4.58 3.29
CA ILE A 64 -13.99 3.43 2.40
C ILE A 64 -15.32 3.62 1.66
N SER A 65 -15.23 3.92 0.37
CA SER A 65 -16.39 4.08 -0.52
C SER A 65 -15.98 3.70 -1.94
N PRO A 66 -15.56 2.44 -2.16
CA PRO A 66 -15.13 1.98 -3.47
C PRO A 66 -16.28 2.12 -4.46
N GLY A 67 -15.95 2.59 -5.66
CA GLY A 67 -16.95 2.84 -6.68
C GLY A 67 -17.74 4.12 -6.45
N VAL A 68 -17.33 5.06 -5.59
CA VAL A 68 -18.04 6.35 -5.46
C VAL A 68 -17.14 7.49 -5.94
N GLY A 69 -17.59 8.23 -6.96
CA GLY A 69 -16.80 9.27 -7.62
C GLY A 69 -15.91 8.73 -8.75
N ARG A 70 -14.64 9.19 -8.83
CA ARG A 70 -13.69 8.82 -9.89
C ARG A 70 -12.53 7.98 -9.32
N PRO A 71 -12.06 6.93 -10.02
CA PRO A 71 -10.86 6.22 -9.61
C PRO A 71 -9.63 7.12 -9.78
N GLN A 72 -8.75 7.11 -8.79
CA GLN A 72 -7.50 7.84 -8.76
C GLN A 72 -6.35 6.85 -9.00
N PHE A 73 -6.06 6.50 -10.26
CA PHE A 73 -5.09 5.43 -10.60
C PHE A 73 -3.67 5.63 -10.05
N LYS A 74 -3.30 6.87 -9.71
CA LYS A 74 -2.01 7.21 -9.07
C LYS A 74 -2.03 7.07 -7.55
N ASN A 75 -3.20 6.90 -6.94
CA ASN A 75 -3.39 6.89 -5.50
C ASN A 75 -3.82 5.50 -5.03
N VAL A 76 -3.10 5.00 -4.05
CA VAL A 76 -3.39 3.73 -3.39
C VAL A 76 -4.25 3.98 -2.16
N HIS A 77 -5.32 3.20 -2.01
CA HIS A 77 -6.15 3.19 -0.82
C HIS A 77 -5.44 2.41 0.30
N TYR A 78 -4.93 3.11 1.30
CA TYR A 78 -4.02 2.59 2.33
C TYR A 78 -4.55 1.33 3.02
N LEU A 79 -5.83 1.34 3.42
CA LEU A 79 -6.45 0.20 4.11
C LEU A 79 -6.64 -1.02 3.20
N ARG A 80 -6.90 -0.80 1.89
CA ARG A 80 -7.07 -1.90 0.93
C ARG A 80 -5.73 -2.50 0.54
N GLN A 81 -4.69 -1.67 0.40
CA GLN A 81 -3.31 -2.13 0.23
C GLN A 81 -2.83 -2.97 1.42
N ARG A 82 -3.04 -2.48 2.65
CA ARG A 82 -2.73 -3.21 3.88
C ARG A 82 -3.48 -4.54 3.95
N LEU A 83 -4.78 -4.54 3.62
CA LEU A 83 -5.57 -5.77 3.61
C LEU A 83 -5.07 -6.75 2.54
N ALA A 84 -4.76 -6.26 1.33
CA ALA A 84 -4.23 -7.08 0.25
C ALA A 84 -2.89 -7.73 0.61
N MET A 85 -1.99 -7.00 1.28
CA MET A 85 -0.74 -7.56 1.79
C MET A 85 -0.97 -8.63 2.86
N ARG A 86 -1.81 -8.34 3.86
CA ARG A 86 -2.04 -9.25 5.00
C ARG A 86 -2.82 -10.52 4.64
N LYS A 87 -3.69 -10.44 3.64
CA LYS A 87 -4.58 -11.54 3.22
C LYS A 87 -4.19 -12.15 1.87
N LEU A 88 -3.05 -11.72 1.31
CA LEU A 88 -2.58 -12.10 -0.02
C LEU A 88 -3.67 -11.95 -1.09
N LEU A 89 -4.35 -10.81 -1.09
CA LEU A 89 -5.36 -10.50 -2.11
C LEU A 89 -4.68 -9.91 -3.35
N CYS A 90 -5.17 -10.28 -4.52
CA CYS A 90 -4.74 -9.70 -5.78
C CYS A 90 -4.96 -8.19 -5.76
N GLN A 91 -3.92 -7.39 -6.01
CA GLN A 91 -4.02 -5.93 -6.03
C GLN A 91 -4.97 -5.40 -7.12
N VAL A 92 -5.28 -6.21 -8.13
CA VAL A 92 -6.20 -5.85 -9.24
C VAL A 92 -7.63 -6.28 -8.96
N CYS A 93 -7.91 -7.57 -8.69
CA CYS A 93 -9.29 -8.05 -8.55
C CYS A 93 -9.75 -8.24 -7.10
N GLY A 94 -8.86 -8.16 -6.11
CA GLY A 94 -9.20 -8.36 -4.70
C GLY A 94 -9.44 -9.82 -4.28
N THR A 95 -9.39 -10.78 -5.22
CA THR A 95 -9.50 -12.21 -4.91
C THR A 95 -8.23 -12.70 -4.18
N PRO A 96 -8.35 -13.59 -3.18
CA PRO A 96 -7.19 -14.25 -2.58
C PRO A 96 -6.33 -14.99 -3.62
N CYS A 97 -5.02 -14.74 -3.62
CA CYS A 97 -4.07 -15.40 -4.50
C CYS A 97 -3.64 -16.78 -3.98
N GLY A 98 -3.68 -16.98 -2.66
CA GLY A 98 -3.19 -18.22 -2.02
C GLY A 98 -1.72 -18.49 -2.34
N LYS A 99 -1.39 -19.77 -2.59
CA LYS A 99 -0.05 -20.24 -2.94
C LYS A 99 0.44 -19.79 -4.33
N ASP A 100 -0.49 -19.35 -5.19
CA ASP A 100 -0.18 -18.94 -6.57
C ASP A 100 0.10 -17.44 -6.67
N ALA A 101 0.28 -16.76 -5.54
CA ALA A 101 0.66 -15.37 -5.47
C ALA A 101 1.97 -15.12 -6.24
N VAL A 102 1.96 -14.10 -7.09
CA VAL A 102 3.14 -13.57 -7.75
C VAL A 102 3.26 -12.08 -7.48
N TRP A 103 4.49 -11.58 -7.47
CA TRP A 103 4.78 -10.16 -7.34
C TRP A 103 5.33 -9.65 -8.66
N MET A 104 4.85 -8.48 -9.08
CA MET A 104 5.30 -7.85 -10.31
C MET A 104 5.94 -6.52 -9.95
N LEU A 105 7.16 -6.32 -10.43
CA LEU A 105 7.95 -5.12 -10.25
C LEU A 105 8.27 -4.53 -11.62
N SER A 106 8.47 -3.22 -11.70
CA SER A 106 9.18 -2.66 -12.85
C SER A 106 10.63 -3.17 -12.88
N ALA A 107 11.23 -3.20 -14.06
CA ALA A 107 12.64 -3.58 -14.21
C ALA A 107 13.56 -2.70 -13.35
N GLN A 108 13.25 -1.40 -13.25
CA GLN A 108 13.99 -0.45 -12.42
C GLN A 108 13.89 -0.78 -10.92
N GLU A 109 12.69 -1.05 -10.40
CA GLU A 109 12.51 -1.45 -9.00
C GLU A 109 13.26 -2.74 -8.67
N TYR A 110 13.27 -3.70 -9.61
CA TYR A 110 14.03 -4.93 -9.45
C TYR A 110 15.53 -4.65 -9.42
N GLN A 111 16.07 -3.90 -10.38
CA GLN A 111 17.51 -3.59 -10.46
C GLN A 111 18.06 -2.81 -9.27
N ASN A 112 17.22 -2.00 -8.61
CA ASN A 112 17.59 -1.20 -7.45
C ASN A 112 17.63 -2.01 -6.14
N ALA A 113 17.41 -3.33 -6.15
CA ALA A 113 17.54 -4.13 -4.94
C ALA A 113 18.99 -4.10 -4.42
N GLU A 114 19.14 -3.87 -3.12
CA GLU A 114 20.44 -3.77 -2.45
C GLU A 114 20.96 -5.16 -2.02
N GLY A 115 22.25 -5.42 -2.24
CA GLY A 115 22.92 -6.65 -1.82
C GLY A 115 23.31 -7.58 -2.98
N PRO A 116 23.91 -8.75 -2.68
CA PRO A 116 24.32 -9.71 -3.69
C PRO A 116 23.10 -10.37 -4.35
N TRP A 117 23.17 -10.56 -5.66
CA TRP A 117 22.08 -11.16 -6.43
C TRP A 117 22.03 -12.69 -6.30
N PRO A 118 20.83 -13.31 -6.16
CA PRO A 118 19.52 -12.67 -5.99
C PRO A 118 19.35 -12.05 -4.60
N ALA A 119 19.09 -10.74 -4.56
CA ALA A 119 18.90 -9.99 -3.32
C ALA A 119 17.44 -10.05 -2.86
N PRO A 120 17.15 -10.07 -1.54
CA PRO A 120 15.78 -9.94 -1.06
C PRO A 120 15.11 -8.68 -1.61
N VAL A 121 13.86 -8.83 -2.05
CA VAL A 121 13.08 -7.71 -2.59
C VAL A 121 12.19 -7.14 -1.50
N LEU A 122 12.24 -5.82 -1.28
CA LEU A 122 11.25 -5.12 -0.48
C LEU A 122 10.27 -4.37 -1.40
N THR A 123 8.97 -4.65 -1.29
CA THR A 123 7.97 -4.04 -2.18
C THR A 123 6.67 -3.65 -1.48
N ALA A 124 6.16 -2.47 -1.82
CA ALA A 124 4.82 -2.01 -1.43
C ALA A 124 3.71 -2.55 -2.35
N HIS A 125 4.05 -3.25 -3.44
CA HIS A 125 3.09 -3.82 -4.38
C HIS A 125 2.50 -5.11 -3.82
N PRO A 126 1.18 -5.19 -3.59
CA PRO A 126 0.56 -6.44 -3.14
C PRO A 126 0.64 -7.50 -4.26
N PRO A 127 0.42 -8.78 -3.92
CA PRO A 127 0.52 -9.84 -4.90
C PRO A 127 -0.54 -9.70 -6.01
N LEU A 128 -0.30 -10.40 -7.11
CA LEU A 128 -1.23 -10.60 -8.21
C LEU A 128 -1.65 -12.08 -8.24
N CYS A 129 -2.88 -12.32 -8.70
CA CYS A 129 -3.29 -13.66 -9.12
C CYS A 129 -2.83 -13.89 -10.57
N PRO A 130 -2.66 -15.15 -11.01
CA PRO A 130 -2.22 -15.47 -12.37
C PRO A 130 -3.05 -14.77 -13.47
N ASN A 131 -4.37 -14.71 -13.30
CA ASN A 131 -5.30 -14.08 -14.25
C ASN A 131 -5.13 -12.56 -14.41
N CYS A 132 -4.45 -11.90 -13.47
CA CYS A 132 -4.25 -10.45 -13.49
C CYS A 132 -2.83 -10.04 -13.92
N VAL A 133 -1.91 -10.98 -14.15
CA VAL A 133 -0.50 -10.70 -14.51
C VAL A 133 -0.42 -9.92 -15.82
N GLU A 134 -0.87 -10.50 -16.93
CA GLU A 134 -0.83 -9.85 -18.25
C GLU A 134 -1.64 -8.55 -18.30
N ARG A 135 -2.73 -8.51 -17.52
CA ARG A 135 -3.58 -7.34 -17.41
C ARG A 135 -2.83 -6.19 -16.72
N SER A 136 -2.14 -6.48 -15.61
CA SER A 136 -1.33 -5.50 -14.88
C SER A 136 -0.21 -4.94 -15.75
N ALA A 137 0.52 -5.82 -16.45
CA ALA A 137 1.59 -5.44 -17.37
C ALA A 137 1.13 -4.47 -18.47
N ARG A 138 -0.07 -4.69 -19.04
CA ARG A 138 -0.62 -3.82 -20.09
C ARG A 138 -1.16 -2.49 -19.59
N MET A 139 -1.78 -2.48 -18.41
CA MET A 139 -2.50 -1.29 -17.91
C MET A 139 -1.60 -0.31 -17.16
N CYS A 140 -0.51 -0.78 -16.55
CA CYS A 140 0.31 0.05 -15.67
C CYS A 140 1.38 0.83 -16.46
N PRO A 141 1.32 2.18 -16.49
CA PRO A 141 2.33 2.97 -17.19
C PRO A 141 3.75 2.78 -16.64
N HIS A 142 3.89 2.48 -15.35
CA HIS A 142 5.19 2.24 -14.70
C HIS A 142 5.89 0.95 -15.18
N LEU A 143 5.17 0.03 -15.81
CA LEU A 143 5.72 -1.24 -16.31
C LEU A 143 6.12 -1.18 -17.79
N LYS A 144 5.91 -0.04 -18.46
CA LYS A 144 6.24 0.14 -19.89
C LYS A 144 7.74 0.06 -20.18
N GLY A 145 8.59 0.43 -19.22
CA GLY A 145 10.05 0.29 -19.32
C GLY A 145 10.56 -1.12 -19.00
N GLY A 146 9.67 -2.11 -18.95
CA GLY A 146 9.98 -3.48 -18.58
C GLY A 146 9.54 -3.83 -17.16
N HIS A 147 9.33 -5.12 -16.93
CA HIS A 147 8.85 -5.65 -15.66
C HIS A 147 9.36 -7.07 -15.42
N VAL A 148 9.35 -7.48 -14.16
CA VAL A 148 9.73 -8.83 -13.74
C VAL A 148 8.60 -9.42 -12.90
N VAL A 149 8.25 -10.68 -13.18
CA VAL A 149 7.30 -11.44 -12.37
C VAL A 149 8.06 -12.42 -11.49
N LEU A 150 7.86 -12.29 -10.18
CA LEU A 150 8.49 -13.09 -9.15
C LEU A 150 7.45 -14.01 -8.50
N ARG A 151 7.82 -15.27 -8.31
CA ARG A 151 7.11 -16.18 -7.42
C ARG A 151 7.96 -16.40 -6.18
N ALA A 152 7.49 -15.93 -5.03
CA ALA A 152 8.20 -16.08 -3.77
C ALA A 152 7.76 -17.35 -3.03
N SER A 153 8.74 -18.16 -2.61
CA SER A 153 8.52 -19.30 -1.70
C SER A 153 8.57 -18.87 -0.24
N ARG A 154 9.33 -17.81 0.07
CA ARG A 154 9.46 -17.25 1.41
C ARG A 154 9.29 -15.74 1.38
N PHE A 155 8.26 -15.25 2.06
CA PHE A 155 7.96 -13.83 2.14
C PHE A 155 7.22 -13.49 3.44
N ALA A 156 7.37 -12.24 3.90
CA ALA A 156 6.67 -11.74 5.08
C ALA A 156 6.54 -10.20 5.04
N PRO A 157 5.50 -9.61 5.66
CA PRO A 157 5.48 -8.18 5.95
C PRO A 157 6.71 -7.82 6.78
N ALA A 158 7.54 -6.90 6.28
CA ALA A 158 8.83 -6.57 6.91
C ALA A 158 8.96 -5.10 7.26
N ALA A 159 8.29 -4.21 6.54
CA ALA A 159 8.38 -2.78 6.74
C ALA A 159 7.05 -2.07 6.51
N VAL A 160 6.99 -0.81 6.91
CA VAL A 160 5.90 0.12 6.65
C VAL A 160 6.47 1.41 6.08
N SER A 161 5.73 2.06 5.19
CA SER A 161 6.03 3.43 4.77
C SER A 161 4.89 4.38 5.05
N GLY A 162 5.24 5.62 5.37
CA GLY A 162 4.28 6.62 5.81
C GLY A 162 4.94 7.96 6.06
N MET A 163 4.38 8.71 6.99
CA MET A 163 4.93 9.99 7.44
C MET A 163 5.52 9.83 8.84
N LEU A 164 6.79 10.21 9.01
CA LEU A 164 7.43 10.30 10.31
C LEU A 164 7.11 11.63 10.98
N TYR A 165 7.05 11.55 12.30
CA TYR A 165 6.90 12.70 13.18
C TYR A 165 7.99 12.69 14.25
N GLU A 166 8.29 13.86 14.79
CA GLU A 166 9.19 13.99 15.94
C GLU A 166 8.50 14.79 17.05
N ALA A 167 8.83 14.42 18.29
CA ALA A 167 8.52 15.25 19.44
C ALA A 167 9.51 16.41 19.52
N THR A 168 8.99 17.62 19.62
CA THR A 168 9.77 18.84 19.85
C THR A 168 9.23 19.58 21.07
N PRO A 169 9.98 20.53 21.66
CA PRO A 169 9.46 21.37 22.74
C PRO A 169 8.19 22.16 22.36
N ALA A 170 8.00 22.46 21.07
CA ALA A 170 6.82 23.15 20.54
C ALA A 170 5.66 22.20 20.21
N GLY A 171 5.79 20.90 20.48
CA GLY A 171 4.83 19.87 20.16
C GLY A 171 5.29 18.95 19.03
N LEU A 172 4.34 18.36 18.32
CA LEU A 172 4.62 17.36 17.29
C LEU A 172 4.96 18.03 15.96
N LYS A 173 6.12 17.70 15.39
CA LYS A 173 6.55 18.18 14.07
C LYS A 173 6.53 17.04 13.06
N GLN A 174 6.02 17.32 11.85
CA GLN A 174 6.11 16.40 10.73
C GLN A 174 7.52 16.46 10.14
N LEU A 175 8.14 15.31 9.91
CA LEU A 175 9.46 15.20 9.31
C LEU A 175 9.35 14.92 7.82
N GLU A 176 9.33 13.65 7.45
CA GLU A 176 9.43 13.22 6.07
C GLU A 176 8.71 11.89 5.84
N ARG A 177 8.60 11.53 4.55
CA ARG A 177 8.16 10.19 4.19
C ARG A 177 9.34 9.23 4.27
N ALA A 178 9.18 8.17 5.03
CA ALA A 178 10.19 7.13 5.16
C ALA A 178 9.57 5.74 5.04
N THR A 179 10.41 4.77 4.74
CA THR A 179 10.14 3.33 4.90
C THR A 179 11.01 2.84 6.04
N ILE A 180 10.40 2.20 7.04
CA ILE A 180 11.09 1.65 8.21
C ILE A 180 10.67 0.22 8.44
N GLU A 181 11.58 -0.59 8.95
CA GLU A 181 11.27 -1.99 9.32
C GLU A 181 10.40 -2.07 10.56
N TYR A 182 9.66 -3.18 10.71
CA TYR A 182 9.01 -3.46 11.97
C TYR A 182 10.05 -3.65 13.07
N GLY A 183 9.84 -3.00 14.22
CA GLY A 183 10.79 -3.01 15.34
C GLY A 183 11.79 -1.85 15.32
N ASP A 184 11.82 -1.05 14.26
CA ASP A 184 12.62 0.17 14.21
C ASP A 184 12.24 1.14 15.35
N PRO A 185 13.19 1.81 16.02
CA PRO A 185 12.90 2.80 17.07
C PRO A 185 11.99 3.97 16.63
N TRP A 186 11.91 4.25 15.34
CA TRP A 186 11.00 5.24 14.75
C TRP A 186 9.58 4.72 14.50
N ALA A 187 9.32 3.42 14.65
CA ALA A 187 7.99 2.85 14.46
C ALA A 187 6.89 3.48 15.33
N PRO A 188 7.12 3.83 16.62
CA PRO A 188 6.15 4.54 17.44
C PRO A 188 5.84 5.96 16.96
N TRP A 189 6.66 6.52 16.07
CA TRP A 189 6.57 7.87 15.52
C TRP A 189 6.09 7.92 14.07
N MET A 190 5.84 6.75 13.48
CA MET A 190 5.35 6.59 12.12
C MET A 190 3.83 6.61 12.08
N ARG A 191 3.28 7.40 11.16
CA ARG A 191 1.91 7.22 10.65
C ARG A 191 1.96 6.49 9.31
N ALA A 192 1.82 5.18 9.35
CA ALA A 192 1.95 4.28 8.21
C ALA A 192 0.79 4.43 7.21
N SER A 193 1.10 4.27 5.93
CA SER A 193 0.15 4.32 4.82
C SER A 193 0.26 3.13 3.87
N GLN A 194 1.40 2.41 3.89
CA GLN A 194 1.60 1.19 3.10
C GLN A 194 2.39 0.15 3.90
N VAL A 195 2.04 -1.12 3.73
CA VAL A 195 2.87 -2.26 4.15
C VAL A 195 3.84 -2.60 3.02
N HIS A 196 5.06 -2.98 3.37
CA HIS A 196 6.02 -3.58 2.45
C HIS A 196 6.22 -5.06 2.77
N MET A 197 6.15 -5.89 1.73
CA MET A 197 6.47 -7.31 1.78
C MET A 197 7.94 -7.49 1.44
N ARG A 198 8.67 -8.28 2.24
CA ARG A 198 10.00 -8.78 1.89
C ARG A 198 9.85 -10.14 1.23
N LEU A 199 10.40 -10.30 0.04
CA LEU A 199 10.51 -11.57 -0.68
C LEU A 199 11.95 -12.05 -0.49
N GLU A 200 12.14 -13.03 0.40
CA GLU A 200 13.46 -13.54 0.79
C GLU A 200 13.96 -14.58 -0.22
N GLU A 201 13.06 -15.47 -0.64
CA GLU A 201 13.36 -16.54 -1.60
C GLU A 201 12.31 -16.50 -2.69
N TYR A 202 12.76 -16.42 -3.94
CA TYR A 202 11.87 -16.31 -5.09
C TYR A 202 12.52 -16.83 -6.37
N THR A 203 11.66 -17.17 -7.34
CA THR A 203 12.05 -17.48 -8.72
C THR A 203 11.50 -16.41 -9.66
N VAL A 204 12.30 -16.02 -10.65
CA VAL A 204 11.84 -15.18 -11.76
C VAL A 204 11.06 -16.06 -12.76
N LEU A 205 9.80 -15.74 -13.01
CA LEU A 205 8.94 -16.50 -13.93
C LEU A 205 9.06 -16.02 -15.38
N ALA A 206 9.12 -14.71 -15.59
CA ALA A 206 9.31 -14.09 -16.90
C ALA A 206 9.78 -12.64 -16.75
N PRO A 207 10.85 -12.22 -17.47
CA PRO A 207 11.10 -10.82 -17.75
C PRO A 207 10.20 -10.36 -18.92
N GLY A 208 9.52 -9.23 -18.77
CA GLY A 208 8.91 -8.49 -19.88
C GLY A 208 9.97 -7.65 -20.62
N PRO A 209 9.69 -7.20 -21.86
CA PRO A 209 10.68 -6.49 -22.67
C PRO A 209 11.20 -5.24 -21.96
N LEU A 210 12.53 -5.11 -21.93
CA LEU A 210 13.25 -3.89 -21.59
C LEU A 210 13.31 -3.07 -22.90
N ALA A 211 12.66 -1.91 -22.90
CA ALA A 211 12.75 -0.99 -24.05
C ALA A 211 14.13 -0.33 -24.08
#